data_AF-A0A8C8R7L5-F1
#
_entry.id   AF-A0A8C8R7L5-F1
#
_cell.length_a   1.000
_cell.length_b   1.000
_cell.length_c   1.000
_cell.angle_alpha   90.00
_cell.angle_beta   90.00
_cell.angle_gamma   90.00
#
_symmetry.space_group_name_H-M   'P 1'
#
loop_
_entity.id
_entity.type
_entity.pdbx_description
1 polymer ?
#
loop_
_entity_poly.entity_id
_entity_poly.type
_entity_poly.pdbx_seq_one_letter_code
_entity_poly.pdbx_strand_id
1 'polypeptide(L)'
;MNGRVPERELQDIELQGERELEEENRADQTEPLNPEASIANMGRANCWKSCGATIFWKCKLWMIIASVFLTLLLVIIMSLILYSEIYIDEDEYWSPESVSSGNYRNFSGTLKFQCPVLSAYSEDLTKRLTDIYSSSPALGRYFISAQVDSFSEENDTALYQLVFSLPAVADELMKYTLSAEFVLNVLRQDIYDQEDPYDQESSKCTKMRLDPASLTVT
;
A
#
# COMPACT_ATOMS: atom_id res chain seq x y z
N MET A 1 35.82 -39.97 -4.00
CA MET A 1 36.11 -38.55 -3.68
C MET A 1 34.80 -37.80 -3.73
N ASN A 2 34.58 -36.87 -2.79
CA ASN A 2 33.43 -35.94 -2.69
C ASN A 2 32.07 -36.63 -2.38
N GLY A 3 31.16 -36.08 -1.57
CA GLY A 3 31.16 -34.84 -0.79
C GLY A 3 30.08 -34.85 0.32
N ARG A 4 29.96 -33.75 1.08
CA ARG A 4 29.01 -33.53 2.22
C ARG A 4 27.53 -33.58 1.72
N VAL A 5 26.46 -33.72 2.53
CA VAL A 5 26.03 -33.03 3.77
C VAL A 5 24.94 -33.87 4.46
N PRO A 6 24.74 -33.83 5.80
CA PRO A 6 23.48 -34.21 6.43
C PRO A 6 22.61 -32.97 6.74
N GLU A 7 21.41 -32.92 6.18
CA GLU A 7 20.34 -32.00 6.56
C GLU A 7 19.42 -32.67 7.61
N ARG A 8 18.56 -31.89 8.27
CA ARG A 8 17.63 -32.37 9.31
C ARG A 8 16.48 -33.17 8.69
N GLU A 9 15.89 -34.03 9.52
CA GLU A 9 14.47 -34.14 9.88
C GLU A 9 14.39 -35.27 10.93
N LEU A 10 13.41 -35.45 11.81
CA LEU A 10 12.37 -34.67 12.49
C LEU A 10 11.49 -35.76 13.14
N GLN A 11 11.14 -35.61 14.42
CA GLN A 11 10.18 -36.46 15.17
C GLN A 11 10.54 -37.94 15.38
N ASP A 12 10.53 -38.35 16.65
CA ASP A 12 9.48 -39.26 17.11
C ASP A 12 9.12 -38.93 18.56
N ILE A 13 7.81 -38.98 18.86
CA ILE A 13 7.24 -38.78 20.20
C ILE A 13 6.60 -40.11 20.57
N GLU A 14 7.00 -40.72 21.68
CA GLU A 14 6.18 -41.77 22.29
C GLU A 14 6.08 -41.63 23.81
N LEU A 15 4.93 -42.07 24.32
CA LEU A 15 4.28 -41.59 25.53
C LEU A 15 4.11 -42.76 26.50
N GLN A 16 4.82 -42.76 27.63
CA GLN A 16 4.60 -43.66 28.76
C GLN A 16 4.76 -42.87 30.07
N GLY A 17 3.91 -43.02 31.09
CA GLY A 17 2.87 -44.03 31.30
C GLY A 17 3.07 -44.65 32.69
N GLU A 18 2.39 -44.13 33.70
CA GLU A 18 2.68 -44.40 35.12
C GLU A 18 2.43 -45.84 35.61
N ARG A 19 3.36 -46.32 36.47
CA ARG A 19 3.25 -47.26 37.61
C ARG A 19 4.67 -47.69 38.07
N GLU A 20 4.94 -48.19 39.27
CA GLU A 20 4.22 -48.32 40.56
C GLU A 20 5.21 -47.80 41.65
N LEU A 21 4.81 -47.01 42.65
CA LEU A 21 4.27 -47.41 43.97
C LEU A 21 5.22 -48.30 44.81
N GLU A 22 5.97 -47.71 45.75
CA GLU A 22 6.13 -48.18 47.14
C GLU A 22 6.87 -47.16 48.04
N GLU A 23 6.63 -47.24 49.36
CA GLU A 23 6.99 -46.24 50.38
C GLU A 23 8.28 -46.57 51.18
N GLU A 24 8.58 -45.69 52.13
CA GLU A 24 9.18 -45.95 53.46
C GLU A 24 10.67 -45.58 53.64
N ASN A 25 11.17 -44.91 54.69
CA ASN A 25 10.76 -43.93 55.72
C ASN A 25 12.02 -43.73 56.62
N ARG A 26 12.02 -42.66 57.42
CA ARG A 26 12.73 -42.49 58.70
C ARG A 26 14.19 -41.99 58.71
N ALA A 27 14.38 -40.92 59.48
CA ALA A 27 15.65 -40.30 59.85
C ALA A 27 16.27 -40.92 61.13
N ASP A 28 17.50 -40.52 61.49
CA ASP A 28 17.85 -39.89 62.80
C ASP A 28 19.37 -39.52 62.92
N GLN A 29 19.69 -38.65 63.89
CA GLN A 29 20.97 -38.42 64.62
C GLN A 29 22.01 -37.37 64.16
N THR A 30 22.74 -36.86 65.17
CA THR A 30 23.33 -35.51 65.28
C THR A 30 24.77 -35.52 65.79
N GLU A 31 25.62 -34.56 65.35
CA GLU A 31 26.94 -34.26 65.94
C GLU A 31 27.25 -32.72 65.91
N PRO A 32 28.31 -32.18 66.57
CA PRO A 32 28.20 -30.92 67.30
C PRO A 32 28.67 -29.64 66.57
N LEU A 33 28.28 -28.50 67.13
CA LEU A 33 28.55 -27.14 66.62
C LEU A 33 29.99 -26.65 66.93
N ASN A 34 30.76 -26.31 65.89
CA ASN A 34 31.99 -25.53 65.99
C ASN A 34 31.69 -24.01 65.91
N PRO A 35 32.11 -23.18 66.89
CA PRO A 35 31.83 -21.74 66.89
C PRO A 35 32.56 -20.93 65.79
N GLU A 36 33.71 -21.37 65.26
CA GLU A 36 34.47 -20.59 64.26
C GLU A 36 33.76 -20.46 62.90
N ALA A 37 32.84 -21.38 62.57
CA ALA A 37 32.03 -21.28 61.35
C ALA A 37 31.10 -20.05 61.35
N SER A 38 30.72 -19.54 62.53
CA SER A 38 29.74 -18.45 62.66
C SER A 38 30.24 -17.11 62.07
N ILE A 39 31.51 -16.78 62.27
CA ILE A 39 32.09 -15.48 61.88
C ILE A 39 32.29 -15.41 60.36
N ALA A 40 32.79 -16.49 59.73
CA ALA A 40 32.93 -16.58 58.28
C ALA A 40 31.58 -16.56 57.54
N ASN A 41 30.54 -17.17 58.13
CA ASN A 41 29.20 -17.21 57.54
C ASN A 41 28.48 -15.84 57.60
N MET A 42 28.75 -15.03 58.63
CA MET A 42 28.16 -13.68 58.75
C MET A 42 28.67 -12.72 57.66
N GLY A 43 29.93 -12.84 57.24
CA GLY A 43 30.47 -12.10 56.10
C GLY A 43 29.89 -12.54 54.75
N ARG A 44 29.68 -13.86 54.55
CA ARG A 44 29.13 -14.42 53.31
C ARG A 44 27.64 -14.10 53.11
N ALA A 45 26.82 -14.21 54.16
CA ALA A 45 25.38 -13.96 54.07
C ALA A 45 25.04 -12.51 53.66
N ASN A 46 25.84 -11.55 54.10
CA ASN A 46 25.64 -10.12 53.82
C ASN A 46 26.01 -9.75 52.37
N CYS A 47 26.98 -10.45 51.77
CA CYS A 47 27.36 -10.25 50.36
C CYS A 47 26.24 -10.69 49.40
N TRP A 48 25.61 -11.86 49.65
CA TRP A 48 24.53 -12.36 48.79
C TRP A 48 23.26 -11.49 48.83
N LYS A 49 22.87 -10.95 50.00
CA LYS A 49 21.70 -10.04 50.09
C LYS A 49 21.86 -8.78 49.23
N SER A 50 23.06 -8.22 49.15
CA SER A 50 23.33 -7.01 48.34
C SER A 50 23.22 -7.27 46.83
N CYS A 51 23.68 -8.44 46.37
CA CYS A 51 23.63 -8.81 44.95
C CYS A 51 22.19 -9.08 44.49
N GLY A 52 21.41 -9.83 45.29
CA GLY A 52 20.01 -10.12 45.00
C GLY A 52 19.12 -8.87 44.92
N ALA A 53 19.30 -7.89 45.81
CA ALA A 53 18.54 -6.64 45.80
C ALA A 53 18.72 -5.83 44.50
N THR A 54 19.95 -5.77 43.98
CA THR A 54 20.27 -5.07 42.72
C THR A 54 19.62 -5.74 41.51
N ILE A 55 19.61 -7.07 41.48
CA ILE A 55 18.96 -7.86 40.41
C ILE A 55 17.44 -7.72 40.51
N PHE A 56 16.86 -7.83 41.70
CA PHE A 56 15.41 -7.72 41.92
C PHE A 56 14.85 -6.34 41.52
N TRP A 57 15.56 -5.26 41.86
CA TRP A 57 15.17 -3.91 41.44
C TRP A 57 15.26 -3.74 39.92
N LYS A 58 16.33 -4.25 39.28
CA LYS A 58 16.47 -4.25 37.82
C LYS A 58 15.38 -5.06 37.14
N CYS A 59 15.09 -6.29 37.56
CA CYS A 59 14.01 -7.10 36.98
C CYS A 59 12.64 -6.44 37.13
N LYS A 60 12.36 -5.80 38.28
CA LYS A 60 11.12 -5.05 38.47
C LYS A 60 11.03 -3.82 37.55
N LEU A 61 12.13 -3.12 37.33
CA LEU A 61 12.21 -2.01 36.38
C LEU A 61 12.02 -2.49 34.93
N TRP A 62 12.71 -3.57 34.52
CA TRP A 62 12.55 -4.19 33.20
C TRP A 62 11.12 -4.67 32.94
N MET A 63 10.44 -5.22 33.95
CA MET A 63 9.03 -5.63 33.85
C MET A 63 8.09 -4.43 33.63
N ILE A 64 8.32 -3.31 34.34
CA ILE A 64 7.56 -2.06 34.14
C ILE A 64 7.83 -1.50 32.73
N ILE A 65 9.09 -1.44 32.31
CA ILE A 65 9.47 -0.98 30.96
C ILE A 65 8.82 -1.84 29.87
N ALA A 66 8.89 -3.17 30.00
CA ALA A 66 8.26 -4.11 29.06
C ALA A 66 6.73 -3.97 29.05
N SER A 67 6.10 -3.74 30.21
CA SER A 67 4.65 -3.47 30.30
C SER A 67 4.27 -2.17 29.59
N VAL A 68 5.05 -1.09 29.74
CA VAL A 68 4.82 0.16 29.00
C VAL A 68 4.94 -0.06 27.49
N PHE A 69 6.01 -0.73 27.02
CA PHE A 69 6.15 -1.07 25.60
C PHE A 69 4.99 -1.94 25.09
N LEU A 70 4.53 -2.92 25.86
CA LEU A 70 3.37 -3.74 25.50
C LEU A 70 2.10 -2.90 25.37
N THR A 71 1.84 -1.97 26.30
CA THR A 71 0.68 -1.07 26.19
C THR A 71 0.76 -0.13 24.98
N LEU A 72 1.95 0.39 24.66
CA LEU A 72 2.16 1.22 23.47
C LEU A 72 1.94 0.40 22.18
N LEU A 73 2.47 -0.83 22.10
CA LEU A 73 2.24 -1.72 20.97
C LEU A 73 0.75 -2.08 20.82
N LEU A 74 0.03 -2.34 21.91
CA LEU A 74 -1.41 -2.58 21.87
C LEU A 74 -2.18 -1.34 21.37
N VAL A 75 -1.84 -0.14 21.84
CA VAL A 75 -2.45 1.11 21.34
C VAL A 75 -2.16 1.31 19.85
N ILE A 76 -0.93 1.06 19.40
CA ILE A 76 -0.56 1.13 17.97
C ILE A 76 -1.37 0.11 17.16
N ILE A 77 -1.42 -1.16 17.59
CA ILE A 77 -2.17 -2.22 16.90
C ILE A 77 -3.66 -1.88 16.82
N MET A 78 -4.28 -1.45 17.93
CA MET A 78 -5.68 -1.01 17.94
C MET A 78 -5.92 0.20 17.03
N SER A 79 -4.99 1.16 17.00
CA SER A 79 -5.08 2.33 16.11
C SER A 79 -4.97 1.93 14.63
N LEU A 80 -4.09 0.98 14.31
CA LEU A 80 -3.94 0.44 12.96
C LEU A 80 -5.17 -0.36 12.52
N ILE A 81 -5.79 -1.15 13.41
CA ILE A 81 -7.03 -1.86 13.12
C ILE A 81 -8.17 -0.86 12.86
N LEU A 82 -8.34 0.14 13.73
CA LEU A 82 -9.37 1.18 13.56
C LEU A 82 -9.14 2.06 12.32
N TYR A 83 -7.90 2.23 11.88
CA TYR A 83 -7.55 2.92 10.63
C TYR A 83 -7.70 2.03 9.38
N SER A 84 -7.55 0.70 9.53
CA SER A 84 -7.72 -0.27 8.44
C SER A 84 -9.18 -0.49 8.07
N GLU A 85 -10.10 -0.23 9.01
CA GLU A 85 -11.52 -0.01 8.71
C GLU A 85 -11.68 1.37 8.04
N ILE A 86 -11.22 1.46 6.79
CA ILE A 86 -11.41 2.65 5.96
C ILE A 86 -12.92 2.81 5.75
N TYR A 87 -13.48 3.89 6.28
CA TYR A 87 -14.82 4.34 5.91
C TYR A 87 -14.77 4.70 4.42
N ILE A 88 -15.27 3.79 3.59
CA ILE A 88 -15.56 4.05 2.18
C ILE A 88 -16.80 4.92 2.16
N ASP A 89 -16.70 6.13 1.62
CA ASP A 89 -17.87 6.99 1.50
C ASP A 89 -18.87 6.39 0.50
N GLU A 90 -20.16 6.59 0.74
CA GLU A 90 -21.22 6.00 -0.07
C GLU A 90 -21.20 6.52 -1.53
N ASP A 91 -20.54 7.67 -1.76
CA ASP A 91 -20.28 8.26 -3.08
C ASP A 91 -18.86 7.95 -3.64
N GLU A 92 -18.08 7.10 -2.98
CA GLU A 92 -16.86 6.49 -3.55
C GLU A 92 -17.13 5.07 -4.08
N TYR A 93 -18.16 4.39 -3.57
CA TYR A 93 -18.59 3.07 -4.04
C TYR A 93 -19.57 3.12 -5.22
N TRP A 94 -19.07 2.90 -6.44
CA TRP A 94 -19.89 2.89 -7.66
C TRP A 94 -20.07 1.48 -8.24
N SER A 95 -21.32 1.07 -8.46
CA SER A 95 -21.62 -0.18 -9.17
C SER A 95 -21.65 0.03 -10.70
N PRO A 96 -20.98 -0.81 -11.51
CA PRO A 96 -20.93 -0.64 -12.96
C PRO A 96 -22.31 -0.75 -13.63
N GLU A 97 -23.25 -1.47 -13.01
CA GLU A 97 -24.65 -1.58 -13.44
C GLU A 97 -25.41 -0.25 -13.32
N SER A 98 -25.14 0.57 -12.29
CA SER A 98 -25.81 1.87 -12.12
C SER A 98 -25.47 2.88 -13.21
N VAL A 99 -24.28 2.77 -13.78
CA VAL A 99 -23.79 3.62 -14.88
C VAL A 99 -24.16 3.03 -16.25
N SER A 100 -24.30 1.70 -16.34
CA SER A 100 -24.59 0.98 -17.59
C SER A 100 -26.09 0.97 -17.95
N SER A 101 -26.69 2.16 -18.07
CA SER A 101 -28.13 2.30 -18.45
C SER A 101 -28.43 2.02 -19.93
N GLY A 102 -27.40 1.74 -20.74
CA GLY A 102 -27.50 1.63 -22.20
C GLY A 102 -27.53 2.98 -22.93
N ASN A 103 -27.42 4.10 -22.20
CA ASN A 103 -27.22 5.43 -22.77
C ASN A 103 -25.72 5.77 -22.84
N TYR A 104 -25.32 6.49 -23.88
CA TYR A 104 -23.94 6.88 -24.13
C TYR A 104 -23.85 8.36 -24.53
N ARG A 105 -22.72 8.99 -24.22
CA ARG A 105 -22.34 10.29 -24.75
C ARG A 105 -21.01 10.18 -25.48
N ASN A 106 -21.01 10.61 -26.73
CA ASN A 106 -19.82 10.67 -27.56
C ASN A 106 -19.30 12.11 -27.58
N PHE A 107 -17.99 12.25 -27.66
CA PHE A 107 -17.31 13.52 -27.95
C PHE A 107 -16.33 13.31 -29.08
N SER A 108 -16.25 14.28 -29.99
CA SER A 108 -15.28 14.27 -31.09
C SER A 108 -14.42 15.53 -31.04
N GLY A 109 -13.11 15.37 -31.21
CA GLY A 109 -12.17 16.46 -31.01
C GLY A 109 -10.99 16.46 -31.97
N THR A 110 -10.35 17.62 -32.07
CA THR A 110 -9.06 17.80 -32.74
C THR A 110 -7.97 18.09 -31.72
N LEU A 111 -6.77 17.58 -31.95
CA LEU A 111 -5.57 18.00 -31.23
C LEU A 111 -4.39 18.11 -32.20
N LYS A 112 -3.43 18.97 -31.89
CA LYS A 112 -2.17 19.08 -32.64
C LYS A 112 -0.98 18.56 -31.83
N PHE A 113 0.00 18.01 -32.54
CA PHE A 113 1.29 17.66 -31.97
C PHE A 113 2.20 18.88 -31.98
N GLN A 114 2.70 19.26 -30.81
CA GLN A 114 3.79 20.24 -30.72
C GLN A 114 5.14 19.59 -31.06
N CYS A 115 5.24 18.26 -30.86
CA CYS A 115 6.31 17.50 -31.48
C CYS A 115 5.86 16.09 -31.89
N PRO A 116 5.80 15.81 -33.21
CA PRO A 116 5.43 14.50 -33.74
C PRO A 116 6.62 13.52 -33.70
N VAL A 117 6.44 12.33 -33.11
CA VAL A 117 7.45 11.26 -33.09
C VAL A 117 7.11 10.21 -34.15
N LEU A 118 7.99 10.08 -35.14
CA LEU A 118 7.77 9.46 -36.46
C LEU A 118 7.24 8.01 -36.53
N SER A 119 6.97 7.33 -35.41
CA SER A 119 6.80 5.87 -35.38
C SER A 119 5.65 5.32 -34.52
N ALA A 120 4.83 6.13 -33.84
CA ALA A 120 3.87 5.60 -32.85
C ALA A 120 2.54 6.37 -32.70
N TYR A 121 2.12 7.15 -33.70
CA TYR A 121 1.05 8.15 -33.54
C TYR A 121 -0.31 7.63 -33.03
N SER A 122 -0.87 6.57 -33.62
CA SER A 122 -2.24 6.12 -33.30
C SER A 122 -2.34 5.34 -31.99
N GLU A 123 -1.47 4.36 -31.80
CA GLU A 123 -1.52 3.46 -30.64
C GLU A 123 -1.14 4.19 -29.35
N ASP A 124 -0.05 4.98 -29.35
CA ASP A 124 0.36 5.74 -28.16
C ASP A 124 -0.65 6.83 -27.81
N LEU A 125 -1.27 7.49 -28.79
CA LEU A 125 -2.31 8.49 -28.51
C LEU A 125 -3.60 7.85 -27.99
N THR A 126 -4.06 6.77 -28.61
CA THR A 126 -5.27 6.03 -28.18
C THR A 126 -5.07 5.52 -26.75
N LYS A 127 -3.89 4.96 -26.46
CA LYS A 127 -3.50 4.53 -25.13
C LYS A 127 -3.43 5.70 -24.14
N ARG A 128 -2.76 6.81 -24.47
CA ARG A 128 -2.70 7.99 -23.61
C ARG A 128 -4.08 8.56 -23.28
N LEU A 129 -4.96 8.70 -24.28
CA LEU A 129 -6.35 9.15 -24.04
C LEU A 129 -7.11 8.17 -23.15
N THR A 130 -6.92 6.86 -23.36
CA THR A 130 -7.49 5.80 -22.51
C THR A 130 -7.00 5.94 -21.06
N ASP A 131 -5.70 6.09 -20.85
CA ASP A 131 -5.09 6.23 -19.53
C ASP A 131 -5.60 7.50 -18.81
N ILE A 132 -5.65 8.65 -19.48
CA ILE A 132 -6.16 9.92 -18.93
C ILE A 132 -7.61 9.80 -18.47
N TYR A 133 -8.50 9.33 -19.35
CA TYR A 133 -9.93 9.35 -19.05
C TYR A 133 -10.37 8.21 -18.14
N SER A 134 -9.73 7.03 -18.21
CA SER A 134 -10.03 5.91 -17.30
C SER A 134 -9.52 6.14 -15.87
N SER A 135 -8.39 6.83 -15.69
CA SER A 135 -7.85 7.16 -14.36
C SER A 135 -8.41 8.46 -13.75
N SER A 136 -9.17 9.25 -14.52
CA SER A 136 -9.78 10.50 -14.05
C SER A 136 -10.74 10.27 -12.88
N PRO A 137 -10.56 10.89 -11.70
CA PRO A 137 -11.48 10.74 -10.57
C PRO A 137 -12.92 11.20 -10.89
N ALA A 138 -13.07 12.16 -11.81
CA ALA A 138 -14.38 12.66 -12.24
C ALA A 138 -15.00 11.81 -13.34
N LEU A 139 -14.20 11.32 -14.30
CA LEU A 139 -14.70 10.73 -15.55
C LEU A 139 -14.52 9.21 -15.68
N GLY A 140 -13.60 8.59 -14.92
CA GLY A 140 -13.19 7.19 -15.10
C GLY A 140 -14.33 6.19 -14.99
N ARG A 141 -15.22 6.38 -13.99
CA ARG A 141 -16.44 5.56 -13.80
C ARG A 141 -17.44 5.62 -14.97
N TYR A 142 -17.35 6.65 -15.82
CA TYR A 142 -18.18 6.85 -17.00
C TYR A 142 -17.46 6.52 -18.30
N PHE A 143 -16.15 6.30 -18.29
CA PHE A 143 -15.37 6.14 -19.52
C PHE A 143 -15.54 4.73 -20.11
N ILE A 144 -15.83 4.65 -21.41
CA ILE A 144 -15.92 3.37 -22.15
C ILE A 144 -14.69 3.17 -23.02
N SER A 145 -14.36 4.14 -23.87
CA SER A 145 -13.27 4.01 -24.84
C SER A 145 -12.81 5.36 -25.40
N ALA A 146 -11.53 5.44 -25.75
CA ALA A 146 -10.98 6.44 -26.65
C ALA A 146 -10.55 5.76 -27.95
N GLN A 147 -10.69 6.45 -29.08
CA GLN A 147 -10.23 6.02 -30.39
C GLN A 147 -9.65 7.22 -31.13
N VAL A 148 -8.70 6.98 -32.04
CA VAL A 148 -8.16 8.02 -32.92
C VAL A 148 -8.44 7.64 -34.36
N ASP A 149 -9.31 8.42 -35.00
CA ASP A 149 -9.92 8.08 -36.29
C ASP A 149 -8.98 8.35 -37.46
N SER A 150 -8.17 9.41 -37.38
CA SER A 150 -7.21 9.76 -38.42
C SER A 150 -6.13 10.74 -37.96
N PHE A 151 -5.02 10.77 -38.71
CA PHE A 151 -3.91 11.70 -38.57
C PHE A 151 -3.72 12.48 -39.87
N SER A 152 -3.53 13.78 -39.76
CA SER A 152 -3.11 14.67 -40.84
C SER A 152 -1.65 15.03 -40.63
N GLU A 153 -0.75 14.36 -41.36
CA GLU A 153 0.70 14.65 -41.36
C GLU A 153 0.99 16.10 -41.81
N GLU A 154 0.16 16.66 -42.69
CA GLU A 154 0.32 18.03 -43.22
C GLU A 154 0.03 19.12 -42.18
N ASN A 155 -0.78 18.81 -41.16
CA ASN A 155 -1.20 19.78 -40.13
C ASN A 155 -0.80 19.36 -38.70
N ASP A 156 -0.01 18.29 -38.57
CA ASP A 156 0.28 17.59 -37.30
C ASP A 156 -0.95 17.43 -36.41
N THR A 157 -2.10 17.09 -37.01
CA THR A 157 -3.42 17.08 -36.34
C THR A 157 -3.97 15.67 -36.27
N ALA A 158 -4.51 15.25 -35.12
CA ALA A 158 -5.30 14.02 -35.01
C ALA A 158 -6.78 14.32 -34.70
N LEU A 159 -7.65 13.50 -35.29
CA LEU A 159 -9.08 13.42 -34.96
C LEU A 159 -9.29 12.26 -33.99
N TYR A 160 -9.91 12.53 -32.85
CA TYR A 160 -10.19 11.52 -31.84
C TYR A 160 -11.65 11.52 -31.42
N GLN A 161 -12.13 10.35 -31.00
CA GLN A 161 -13.45 10.13 -30.45
C GLN A 161 -13.35 9.53 -29.05
N LEU A 162 -14.16 10.06 -28.13
CA LEU A 162 -14.33 9.54 -26.78
C LEU A 162 -15.76 9.06 -26.60
N VAL A 163 -15.96 7.98 -25.85
CA VAL A 163 -17.26 7.40 -25.54
C VAL A 163 -17.41 7.25 -24.03
N PHE A 164 -18.49 7.77 -23.49
CA PHE A 164 -18.84 7.68 -22.07
C PHE A 164 -20.21 7.03 -21.87
N SER A 165 -20.37 6.19 -20.85
CA SER A 165 -21.66 5.69 -20.37
C SER A 165 -22.38 6.76 -19.55
N LEU A 166 -23.71 6.79 -19.66
CA LEU A 166 -24.56 7.64 -18.86
C LEU A 166 -25.45 6.80 -17.93
N PRO A 167 -25.61 7.17 -16.65
CA PRO A 167 -26.63 6.57 -15.79
C PRO A 167 -28.05 6.94 -16.27
N ALA A 168 -29.07 6.28 -15.72
CA ALA A 168 -30.46 6.47 -16.15
C ALA A 168 -31.01 7.90 -15.93
N VAL A 169 -30.42 8.65 -14.99
CA VAL A 169 -30.70 10.08 -14.74
C VAL A 169 -29.37 10.82 -14.84
N ALA A 170 -29.18 11.58 -15.92
CA ALA A 170 -27.87 12.13 -16.29
C ALA A 170 -27.85 13.65 -16.56
N ASP A 171 -28.94 14.37 -16.32
CA ASP A 171 -29.05 15.79 -16.71
C ASP A 171 -28.01 16.69 -16.01
N GLU A 172 -27.84 16.54 -14.69
CA GLU A 172 -26.81 17.29 -13.95
C GLU A 172 -25.40 16.81 -14.29
N LEU A 173 -25.22 15.50 -14.46
CA LEU A 173 -23.95 14.92 -14.88
C LEU A 173 -23.49 15.50 -16.24
N MET A 174 -24.36 15.50 -17.25
CA MET A 174 -24.09 16.09 -18.57
C MET A 174 -23.85 17.60 -18.53
N LYS A 175 -24.43 18.31 -17.56
CA LYS A 175 -24.27 19.76 -17.43
C LYS A 175 -22.95 20.14 -16.77
N TYR A 176 -22.53 19.44 -15.71
CA TYR A 176 -21.42 19.87 -14.86
C TYR A 176 -20.15 19.00 -14.98
N THR A 177 -20.27 17.72 -15.36
CA THR A 177 -19.14 16.76 -15.34
C THR A 177 -18.84 16.20 -16.74
N LEU A 178 -19.87 15.80 -17.48
CA LEU A 178 -19.79 15.36 -18.89
C LEU A 178 -20.22 16.50 -19.83
N SER A 179 -19.70 17.71 -19.58
CA SER A 179 -19.75 18.82 -20.54
C SER A 179 -18.50 18.79 -21.43
N ALA A 180 -18.62 19.31 -22.66
CA ALA A 180 -17.49 19.39 -23.59
C ALA A 180 -16.30 20.18 -22.99
N GLU A 181 -16.60 21.25 -22.25
CA GLU A 181 -15.60 22.06 -21.54
C GLU A 181 -14.89 21.27 -20.45
N PHE A 182 -15.59 20.48 -19.63
CA PHE A 182 -14.98 19.68 -18.58
C PHE A 182 -14.07 18.59 -19.17
N VAL A 183 -14.55 17.86 -20.18
CA VAL A 183 -13.78 16.82 -20.89
C VAL A 183 -12.53 17.40 -21.55
N LEU A 184 -12.64 18.57 -22.17
CA LEU A 184 -11.52 19.32 -22.76
C LEU A 184 -10.51 19.77 -21.70
N ASN A 185 -10.98 20.25 -20.55
CA ASN A 185 -10.11 20.74 -19.47
C ASN A 185 -9.33 19.61 -18.78
N VAL A 186 -9.91 18.40 -18.66
CA VAL A 186 -9.17 17.21 -18.17
C VAL A 186 -7.98 16.87 -19.08
N LEU A 187 -8.19 16.84 -20.41
CA LEU A 187 -7.09 16.62 -21.36
C LEU A 187 -6.07 17.75 -21.34
N ARG A 188 -6.52 19.01 -21.23
CA ARG A 188 -5.62 20.17 -21.13
C ARG A 188 -4.74 20.11 -19.88
N GLN A 189 -5.29 19.65 -18.75
CA GLN A 189 -4.53 19.50 -17.51
C GLN A 189 -3.42 18.44 -17.65
N ASP A 190 -3.72 17.25 -18.18
CA ASP A 190 -2.70 16.22 -18.45
C ASP A 190 -1.56 16.73 -19.36
N ILE A 191 -1.87 17.63 -20.29
CA ILE A 191 -0.85 18.20 -21.17
C ILE A 191 0.11 19.12 -20.41
N TYR A 192 -0.42 20.02 -19.57
CA TYR A 192 0.41 20.90 -18.74
C TYR A 192 1.18 20.14 -17.65
N ASP A 193 0.59 19.13 -17.03
CA ASP A 193 1.25 18.29 -16.02
C ASP A 193 2.42 17.47 -16.61
N GLN A 194 2.53 17.38 -17.94
CA GLN A 194 3.63 16.73 -18.68
C GLN A 194 4.65 17.73 -19.29
N GLU A 195 4.50 19.04 -19.08
CA GLU A 195 5.49 20.04 -19.49
C GLU A 195 6.62 20.16 -18.47
N ASP A 196 7.59 19.24 -18.54
CA ASP A 196 8.81 19.29 -17.73
C ASP A 196 9.63 20.58 -18.03
N PRO A 197 9.86 21.48 -17.06
CA PRO A 197 10.48 22.79 -17.32
C PRO A 197 11.96 22.70 -17.71
N TYR A 198 12.60 21.54 -17.51
CA TYR A 198 14.01 21.29 -17.84
C TYR A 198 14.22 20.77 -19.27
N ASP A 199 13.16 20.32 -19.96
CA ASP A 199 13.25 19.70 -21.28
C ASP A 199 13.21 20.71 -22.44
N GLN A 200 12.97 21.99 -22.16
CA GLN A 200 12.73 23.02 -23.17
C GLN A 200 13.99 23.42 -23.97
N GLU A 201 15.18 23.06 -23.50
CA GLU A 201 16.46 23.34 -24.18
C GLU A 201 16.95 22.18 -25.10
N SER A 202 16.36 20.99 -25.06
CA SER A 202 16.79 19.88 -25.91
C SER A 202 15.93 19.77 -27.18
N SER A 203 16.55 20.01 -28.34
CA SER A 203 15.90 19.95 -29.67
C SER A 203 15.54 18.53 -30.14
N LYS A 204 15.52 17.54 -29.23
CA LYS A 204 15.33 16.13 -29.54
C LYS A 204 14.11 15.59 -28.79
N CYS A 205 12.96 15.70 -29.42
CA CYS A 205 11.71 15.15 -28.92
C CYS A 205 11.83 13.63 -28.72
N THR A 206 11.94 13.23 -27.46
CA THR A 206 12.07 11.82 -27.05
C THR A 206 10.71 11.22 -26.68
N LYS A 207 9.67 12.05 -26.54
CA LYS A 207 8.28 11.71 -26.24
C LYS A 207 7.34 12.61 -27.06
N MET A 208 6.17 12.09 -27.43
CA MET A 208 5.14 12.85 -28.15
C MET A 208 4.55 13.96 -27.25
N ARG A 209 4.52 15.20 -27.76
CA ARG A 209 3.93 16.37 -27.06
C ARG A 209 2.73 16.91 -27.82
N LEU A 210 1.70 17.31 -27.08
CA LEU A 210 0.43 17.86 -27.58
C LEU A 210 0.41 19.37 -27.34
N ASP A 211 -0.20 20.15 -28.23
CA ASP A 211 -0.40 21.58 -28.05
C ASP A 211 -1.70 21.85 -27.25
N PRO A 212 -1.64 22.36 -26.00
CA PRO A 212 -2.82 22.60 -25.16
C PRO A 212 -3.75 23.71 -25.67
N ALA A 213 -3.27 24.58 -26.56
CA ALA A 213 -4.07 25.63 -27.20
C ALA A 213 -4.78 25.14 -28.48
N SER A 214 -4.35 24.01 -29.06
CA SER A 214 -4.95 23.43 -30.27
C SER A 214 -6.21 22.59 -30.04
N LEU A 215 -6.51 22.28 -28.79
CA LEU A 215 -7.53 21.29 -28.41
C LEU A 215 -8.94 21.79 -28.72
N THR A 216 -9.72 20.97 -29.41
CA THR A 216 -11.17 21.15 -29.55
C THR A 216 -11.90 19.88 -29.14
N VAL A 217 -13.12 20.03 -28.63
CA VAL A 217 -14.08 18.96 -28.31
C VAL A 217 -15.47 19.47 -28.70
N THR A 218 -16.26 18.60 -29.34
CA THR A 218 -17.65 18.83 -29.75
C THR A 218 -18.54 17.71 -29.24
#